data_AF-A0A259RYS5-F1
#
_entry.id   AF-A0A259RYS5-F1
#
_cell.length_a   1.000
_cell.length_b   1.000
_cell.length_c   1.000
_cell.angle_alpha   90.00
_cell.angle_beta   90.00
_cell.angle_gamma   90.00
#
_symmetry.space_group_name_H-M   'P 1'
#
loop_
_entity.id
_entity.type
_entity.pdbx_description
1 polymer ?
#
loop_
_entity_poly.entity_id
_entity_poly.type
_entity_poly.pdbx_seq_one_letter_code
_entity_poly.pdbx_strand_id
1 'polypeptide(L)'
;MPLPLNPLTFPFAGSRLIEASAGTGKTFTIALLYVRLVLGHGTEPLMPPQILVTTFTDAAADELRERIRARLFEASRMFSDADLDGDDPLLNALKIAFTTSEEVCRRSTP
;
A
#
# COMPACT_ATOMS: atom_id res chain seq x y z
N MET A 1 -22.07 12.59 -1.35
CA MET A 1 -20.98 12.59 -2.35
C MET A 1 -19.97 11.54 -1.93
N PRO A 2 -19.64 10.53 -2.74
CA PRO A 2 -18.52 9.64 -2.44
C PRO A 2 -17.24 10.48 -2.39
N LEU A 3 -16.43 10.34 -1.32
CA LEU A 3 -15.11 10.96 -1.33
C LEU A 3 -14.23 10.26 -2.37
N PRO A 4 -13.41 11.01 -3.13
CA PRO A 4 -12.44 10.41 -4.04
C PRO A 4 -11.48 9.51 -3.23
N LEU A 5 -11.25 8.30 -3.75
CA LEU A 5 -10.34 7.34 -3.16
C LEU A 5 -8.91 7.91 -3.14
N ASN A 6 -8.36 8.16 -1.96
CA ASN A 6 -6.94 8.40 -1.78
C ASN A 6 -6.27 7.15 -1.18
N PRO A 7 -5.46 6.41 -1.96
CA PRO A 7 -4.82 5.18 -1.50
C PRO A 7 -3.88 5.36 -0.30
N LEU A 8 -3.31 6.55 -0.07
CA LEU A 8 -2.36 6.80 1.02
C LEU A 8 -3.05 7.00 2.37
N THR A 9 -4.26 7.57 2.36
CA THR A 9 -5.04 7.89 3.56
C THR A 9 -6.26 6.99 3.74
N PHE A 10 -6.46 6.02 2.85
CA PHE A 10 -7.57 5.07 2.96
C PHE A 10 -7.54 4.34 4.31
N PRO A 11 -8.62 4.40 5.11
CA PRO A 11 -8.66 3.80 6.44
C PRO A 11 -8.88 2.28 6.37
N PHE A 12 -8.17 1.51 7.20
CA PHE A 12 -8.32 0.05 7.30
C PHE A 12 -9.35 -0.42 8.33
N ALA A 13 -9.99 0.51 9.06
CA ALA A 13 -11.03 0.17 10.03
C ALA A 13 -12.41 -0.01 9.37
N GLY A 14 -13.07 -1.11 9.75
CA GLY A 14 -14.42 -1.48 9.31
C GLY A 14 -14.49 -1.93 7.84
N SER A 15 -15.71 -2.17 7.37
CA SER A 15 -15.96 -2.53 5.97
C SER A 15 -15.93 -1.27 5.09
N ARG A 16 -15.20 -1.34 3.97
CA ARG A 16 -15.07 -0.24 3.01
C ARG A 16 -15.34 -0.73 1.60
N LEU A 17 -16.01 0.09 0.80
CA LEU A 17 -16.26 -0.17 -0.61
C LEU A 17 -15.37 0.75 -1.44
N ILE A 18 -14.62 0.15 -2.38
CA ILE A 18 -13.85 0.87 -3.37
C ILE A 18 -14.53 0.68 -4.72
N GLU A 19 -15.27 1.70 -5.16
CA GLU A 19 -15.75 1.77 -6.53
C GLU A 19 -14.63 2.23 -7.45
N ALA A 20 -14.54 1.62 -8.61
CA ALA A 20 -13.62 2.10 -9.64
C ALA A 20 -14.18 1.73 -11.01
N SER A 21 -13.94 2.57 -12.00
CA SER A 21 -14.33 2.30 -13.38
C SER A 21 -13.21 1.52 -14.09
N ALA A 22 -13.50 0.96 -15.27
CA ALA A 22 -12.46 0.38 -16.11
C ALA A 22 -11.33 1.41 -16.36
N GLY A 23 -10.07 0.98 -16.33
CA GLY A 23 -8.92 1.84 -16.57
C GLY A 23 -8.48 2.76 -15.41
N THR A 24 -9.13 2.72 -14.24
CA THR A 24 -8.80 3.61 -13.09
C THR A 24 -7.78 3.03 -12.09
N GLY A 25 -6.97 2.05 -12.50
CA GLY A 25 -5.86 1.55 -11.68
C GLY A 25 -6.29 0.73 -10.44
N LYS A 26 -7.45 0.07 -10.44
CA LYS A 26 -7.92 -0.79 -9.32
C LYS A 26 -6.85 -1.71 -8.76
N THR A 27 -6.24 -2.50 -9.63
CA THR A 27 -5.24 -3.51 -9.27
C THR A 27 -4.00 -2.85 -8.68
N PHE A 28 -3.65 -1.67 -9.19
CA PHE A 28 -2.55 -0.85 -8.68
C PHE A 28 -2.83 -0.35 -7.27
N THR A 29 -4.05 0.13 -7.01
CA THR A 29 -4.49 0.54 -5.69
C THR A 29 -4.48 -0.62 -4.69
N ILE A 30 -4.98 -1.80 -5.07
CA ILE A 30 -4.94 -2.98 -4.19
C ILE A 30 -3.51 -3.34 -3.81
N ALA A 31 -2.57 -3.35 -4.76
CA ALA A 31 -1.17 -3.64 -4.48
C ALA A 31 -0.55 -2.62 -3.50
N LEU A 32 -0.85 -1.33 -3.67
CA LEU A 32 -0.37 -0.29 -2.75
C LEU A 32 -0.99 -0.40 -1.35
N LEU A 33 -2.30 -0.70 -1.25
CA LEU A 33 -2.96 -0.96 0.02
C LEU A 33 -2.34 -2.17 0.74
N TYR A 34 -1.97 -3.22 -0.01
CA TYR A 34 -1.26 -4.37 0.54
C TYR A 34 0.09 -3.96 1.15
N VAL A 35 0.89 -3.17 0.43
CA VAL A 35 2.17 -2.64 0.94
C VAL A 35 1.94 -1.84 2.22
N ARG A 36 0.92 -0.98 2.26
CA ARG A 36 0.57 -0.21 3.46
C ARG A 36 0.23 -1.09 4.66
N LEU A 37 -0.51 -2.19 4.46
CA LEU A 37 -0.82 -3.15 5.52
C LEU A 37 0.45 -3.84 6.06
N VAL A 38 1.34 -4.25 5.15
CA VAL A 38 2.61 -4.90 5.54
C VAL A 38 3.51 -3.95 6.32
N LEU A 39 3.59 -2.68 5.90
CA LEU A 39 4.38 -1.66 6.58
C LEU A 39 3.75 -1.14 7.87
N GLY A 40 2.45 -1.34 8.10
CA GLY A 40 1.74 -0.71 9.22
C GLY A 40 1.47 0.79 9.00
N HIS A 41 1.29 1.23 7.74
CA HIS A 41 1.00 2.64 7.46
C HIS A 41 -0.47 2.99 7.78
N GLY A 42 -0.69 3.52 8.98
CA GLY A 42 -2.03 3.84 9.51
C GLY A 42 -2.75 2.65 10.16
N THR A 43 -1.99 1.62 10.56
CA THR A 43 -2.46 0.40 11.27
C THR A 43 -1.26 -0.33 11.88
N GLU A 44 -1.47 -1.35 12.70
CA GLU A 44 -0.42 -2.32 13.07
C GLU A 44 0.12 -3.04 11.81
N PRO A 45 1.43 -3.33 11.72
CA PRO A 45 2.01 -4.07 10.61
C PRO A 45 1.49 -5.51 10.57
N LEU A 46 1.13 -5.99 9.38
CA LEU A 46 0.60 -7.34 9.17
C LEU A 46 1.55 -8.19 8.32
N MET A 47 1.71 -9.45 8.71
CA MET A 47 2.42 -10.43 7.88
C MET A 47 1.52 -10.93 6.73
N PRO A 48 2.09 -11.36 5.59
CA PRO A 48 1.32 -11.86 4.46
C PRO A 48 0.25 -12.92 4.80
N PRO A 49 0.48 -13.88 5.72
CA PRO A 49 -0.55 -14.86 6.11
C PRO A 49 -1.77 -14.26 6.84
N GLN A 50 -1.68 -13.02 7.32
CA GLN A 50 -2.77 -12.31 8.00
C GLN A 50 -3.65 -11.50 7.03
N ILE A 51 -3.30 -11.46 5.74
CA ILE A 51 -3.99 -10.65 4.72
C ILE A 51 -4.62 -11.56 3.68
N LEU A 52 -5.95 -11.63 3.65
CA LEU A 52 -6.69 -12.34 2.61
C LEU A 52 -7.06 -11.41 1.46
N VAL A 53 -6.64 -11.77 0.25
CA VAL A 53 -7.03 -11.12 -1.00
C VAL A 53 -7.65 -12.16 -1.91
N THR A 54 -8.84 -11.86 -2.45
CA THR A 54 -9.58 -12.79 -3.32
C THR A 54 -10.19 -12.06 -4.51
N THR A 55 -10.45 -12.79 -5.59
CA THR A 55 -11.02 -12.28 -6.84
C THR A 55 -11.83 -13.40 -7.53
N PHE A 56 -12.54 -13.08 -8.61
CA PHE A 56 -13.51 -13.97 -9.23
C PHE A 56 -12.90 -15.16 -9.98
N THR A 57 -11.66 -15.05 -10.44
CA THR A 57 -11.02 -16.09 -11.27
C THR A 57 -9.60 -16.38 -10.78
N ASP A 58 -9.16 -17.63 -10.94
CA ASP A 58 -7.81 -18.05 -10.56
C ASP A 58 -6.73 -17.26 -11.31
N ALA A 59 -6.93 -17.03 -12.63
CA ALA A 59 -6.01 -16.23 -13.44
C ALA A 59 -5.85 -14.79 -12.91
N ALA A 60 -6.94 -14.15 -12.46
CA ALA A 60 -6.86 -12.83 -11.86
C ALA A 60 -6.21 -12.87 -10.47
N ALA A 61 -6.35 -13.98 -9.73
CA ALA A 61 -5.69 -14.16 -8.44
C ALA A 61 -4.17 -14.28 -8.60
N ASP A 62 -3.72 -15.06 -9.58
CA ASP A 62 -2.31 -15.18 -9.94
C ASP A 62 -1.70 -13.86 -10.40
N GLU A 63 -2.41 -13.14 -11.29
CA GLU A 63 -1.98 -11.82 -11.74
C GLU A 63 -1.86 -10.83 -10.56
N LEU A 64 -2.84 -10.81 -9.67
CA LEU A 64 -2.85 -9.94 -8.50
C LEU A 64 -1.71 -10.30 -7.53
N ARG A 65 -1.45 -11.59 -7.32
CA ARG A 65 -0.34 -12.09 -6.50
C ARG A 65 1.01 -11.64 -7.04
N GLU A 66 1.24 -11.78 -8.35
CA GLU A 66 2.49 -11.36 -9.01
C GLU A 66 2.69 -9.85 -8.85
N ARG A 67 1.63 -9.06 -9.07
CA ARG A 67 1.66 -7.60 -8.91
C ARG A 67 1.97 -7.18 -7.47
N ILE A 68 1.34 -7.80 -6.47
CA ILE A 68 1.62 -7.53 -5.05
C ILE A 68 3.08 -7.86 -4.72
N ARG A 69 3.58 -9.01 -5.18
CA ARG A 69 4.97 -9.43 -4.95
C ARG A 69 5.97 -8.44 -5.56
N ALA A 70 5.77 -8.05 -6.82
CA ALA A 70 6.61 -7.05 -7.47
C ALA A 70 6.62 -5.72 -6.71
N ARG A 71 5.46 -5.31 -6.22
CA ARG A 71 5.30 -4.07 -5.46
C ARG A 71 6.01 -4.08 -4.11
N LEU A 72 5.89 -5.19 -3.37
CA LEU A 72 6.60 -5.37 -2.10
C LEU A 72 8.11 -5.37 -2.31
N PHE A 73 8.58 -5.95 -3.41
CA PHE A 73 10.01 -5.95 -3.74
C PHE A 73 10.52 -4.55 -4.08
N GLU A 74 9.79 -3.79 -4.88
CA GLU A 74 10.08 -2.38 -5.18
C GLU A 74 10.13 -1.55 -3.90
N ALA A 75 9.09 -1.65 -3.06
CA ALA A 75 9.03 -0.97 -1.77
C ALA A 75 10.23 -1.36 -0.88
N SER A 76 10.54 -2.66 -0.75
CA SER A 76 11.68 -3.12 0.06
C SER A 76 13.00 -2.49 -0.38
N ARG A 77 13.24 -2.34 -1.70
CA ARG A 77 14.44 -1.67 -2.21
C ARG A 77 14.46 -0.19 -1.85
N MET A 78 13.37 0.52 -2.10
CA MET A 78 13.27 1.96 -1.82
C MET A 78 13.35 2.30 -0.33
N PHE A 79 12.88 1.41 0.54
CA PHE A 79 12.98 1.60 2.00
C PHE A 79 14.35 1.20 2.55
N SER A 80 15.10 0.35 1.82
CA SER A 80 16.48 -0.02 2.20
C SER A 80 17.51 1.03 1.78
N ASP A 81 17.22 1.80 0.73
CA ASP A 81 18.08 2.87 0.23
C ASP A 81 17.32 4.19 0.19
N ALA A 82 17.70 5.11 1.07
CA ALA A 82 17.01 6.38 1.25
C ALA A 82 17.05 7.26 -0.01
N ASP A 83 18.08 7.13 -0.84
CA ASP A 83 18.29 7.96 -2.03
C ASP A 83 17.67 7.36 -3.30
N LEU A 84 17.15 6.12 -3.23
CA LEU A 84 16.42 5.51 -4.34
C LEU A 84 14.95 5.94 -4.34
N ASP A 85 14.58 6.66 -5.39
CA ASP A 85 13.18 6.87 -5.78
C ASP A 85 12.75 5.80 -6.79
N GLY A 86 11.50 5.37 -6.69
CA GLY A 86 10.86 4.48 -7.65
C GLY A 86 10.22 5.25 -8.79
N ASP A 87 9.86 4.56 -9.87
CA ASP A 87 9.17 5.17 -11.00
C ASP A 87 7.72 5.55 -10.67
N ASP A 88 7.16 4.99 -9.59
CA ASP A 88 5.80 5.26 -9.16
C ASP A 88 5.71 6.43 -8.15
N PRO A 89 5.03 7.55 -8.51
CA PRO A 89 4.79 8.66 -7.60
C PRO A 89 4.05 8.28 -6.32
N LEU A 90 3.13 7.30 -6.35
CA LEU A 90 2.37 6.91 -5.17
C LEU A 90 3.22 6.15 -4.15
N LEU A 91 4.15 5.30 -4.61
CA LEU A 91 5.09 4.61 -3.74
C LEU A 91 6.15 5.57 -3.17
N ASN A 92 6.63 6.53 -3.97
CA ASN A 92 7.49 7.61 -3.48
C ASN A 92 6.77 8.42 -2.38
N ALA A 93 5.51 8.79 -2.62
CA ALA A 93 4.69 9.49 -1.63
C ALA A 93 4.46 8.65 -0.36
N LEU A 94 4.30 7.33 -0.48
CA LEU A 94 4.21 6.44 0.67
C LEU A 94 5.51 6.41 1.48
N LYS A 95 6.67 6.30 0.81
CA LYS A 95 7.99 6.35 1.46
C LYS A 95 8.15 7.65 2.27
N ILE A 96 7.83 8.80 1.66
CA ILE A 96 7.89 10.10 2.34
C ILE A 96 6.97 10.15 3.56
N ALA A 97 5.72 9.70 3.42
CA ALA A 97 4.75 9.68 4.51
C ALA A 97 5.22 8.80 5.69
N PHE A 98 5.83 7.66 5.39
CA PHE A 98 6.33 6.73 6.39
C PHE A 98 7.56 7.27 7.15
N THR A 99 8.55 7.79 6.43
CA THR A 99 9.75 8.40 7.03
C THR A 99 9.40 9.59 7.91
N THR A 100 8.45 10.41 7.48
CA THR A 100 7.97 11.56 8.28
C THR A 100 7.33 11.09 9.59
N SER A 101 6.51 10.04 9.55
CA SER A 101 5.87 9.48 10.75
C SER A 101 6.88 8.91 11.74
N GLU A 102 7.90 8.19 11.25
CA GLU A 102 8.98 7.67 12.11
C GLU A 102 9.82 8.79 12.74
N GLU A 103 10.14 9.83 11.98
CA GLU A 103 10.94 10.95 12.47
C GLU A 103 10.16 11.77 13.51
N VAL A 104 8.84 11.93 13.35
CA VAL A 104 7.97 12.52 14.36
C VAL A 104 7.95 11.65 15.63
N CYS A 105 7.74 10.34 15.53
CA CYS A 105 7.82 9.45 16.70
C CYS A 105 9.18 9.52 17.41
N ARG A 106 10.29 9.52 16.67
CA ARG A 106 11.66 9.65 17.23
C ARG A 106 11.93 10.98 17.92
N ARG A 107 11.38 12.09 17.41
CA ARG A 107 11.51 13.42 18.03
C ARG A 107 10.60 13.62 19.25
N SER A 108 9.64 12.72 19.48
CA SER A 108 8.62 12.84 20.54
C SER A 108 8.96 12.08 21.82
N THR A 109 10.04 11.28 21.83
CA THR A 109 10.58 10.65 23.05
C THR A 109 11.50 11.65 23.79
N PRO A 110 11.19 12.00 25.06
CA PRO A 110 11.98 12.93 25.88
C PRO A 110 13.32 12.33 26.34
#